data_AF-A0A3P8NYA4-F1
#
_entry.id   AF-A0A3P8NYA4-F1
#
_cell.length_a   1.000
_cell.length_b   1.000
_cell.length_c   1.000
_cell.angle_alpha   90.00
_cell.angle_beta   90.00
_cell.angle_gamma   90.00
#
_symmetry.space_group_name_H-M   'P 1'
#
loop_
_entity.id
_entity.type
_entity.pdbx_description
1 polymer ?
#
loop_
_entity_poly.entity_id
_entity_poly.type
_entity_poly.pdbx_seq_one_letter_code
_entity_poly.pdbx_strand_id
1 'polypeptide(L)'
;MYFSVVILVLTKALVTEVCHALNVTVTPGPVVLATENDNLTLSCLVSQRKRTTSVLILHWFFSPLTAPTPVPPASLPPNSPPVLDHPQFLIVKMGLRRRKLYGNYTYRFPQPKFHLHEKTEGEVYQLRILSVTGSDQGFYSCKVQEIRKHRDIWRITSNGTSTTQMTVHFTPEDGRSEGLWLLFAAQERL
;
A
#
# COMPACT_ATOMS: atom_id res chain seq x y z
N MET A 1 -22.52 24.64 -42.64
CA MET A 1 -21.05 24.59 -42.50
C MET A 1 -20.56 25.00 -41.11
N TYR A 2 -21.10 26.04 -40.48
CA TYR A 2 -20.73 26.44 -39.11
C TYR A 2 -21.04 25.40 -38.04
N PHE A 3 -22.20 24.73 -38.12
CA PHE A 3 -22.60 23.72 -37.14
C PHE A 3 -21.60 22.54 -37.04
N SER A 4 -21.08 22.06 -38.17
CA SER A 4 -20.08 20.99 -38.21
C SER A 4 -18.75 21.43 -37.61
N VAL A 5 -18.33 22.69 -37.83
CA VAL A 5 -17.10 23.24 -37.24
C VAL A 5 -17.26 23.41 -35.72
N VAL A 6 -18.41 23.90 -35.25
CA VAL A 6 -18.70 24.02 -33.82
C VAL A 6 -18.72 22.65 -33.14
N ILE A 7 -19.34 21.64 -33.74
CA ILE A 7 -19.33 20.27 -33.22
C ILE A 7 -17.91 19.69 -33.20
N LEU A 8 -17.10 19.92 -34.23
CA LEU A 8 -15.71 19.44 -34.28
C LEU A 8 -14.84 20.12 -33.21
N VAL A 9 -15.04 21.42 -32.97
CA VAL A 9 -14.32 22.17 -31.94
C VAL A 9 -14.78 21.74 -30.54
N LEU A 10 -16.09 21.56 -30.32
CA LEU A 10 -16.62 21.07 -29.04
C LEU A 10 -16.13 19.65 -28.75
N THR A 11 -16.19 18.75 -29.73
CA THR A 11 -15.72 17.36 -29.57
C THR A 11 -14.22 17.32 -29.35
N LYS A 12 -13.40 18.11 -30.07
CA LYS A 12 -11.95 18.21 -29.78
C LYS A 12 -11.69 18.76 -28.37
N ALA A 13 -12.42 19.78 -27.94
CA ALA A 13 -12.29 20.36 -26.59
C ALA A 13 -12.72 19.38 -25.49
N LEU A 14 -13.81 18.64 -25.69
CA LEU A 14 -14.30 17.61 -24.78
C LEU A 14 -13.39 16.37 -24.77
N VAL A 15 -12.81 16.00 -25.92
CA VAL A 15 -11.87 14.87 -26.04
C VAL A 15 -10.47 15.23 -25.51
N THR A 16 -10.07 16.50 -25.48
CA THR A 16 -8.84 16.89 -24.77
C THR A 16 -8.95 16.81 -23.24
N GLU A 17 -10.16 16.66 -22.71
CA GLU A 17 -10.43 16.33 -21.31
C GLU A 17 -10.65 14.81 -21.12
N VAL A 18 -10.00 13.96 -21.92
CA VAL A 18 -9.87 12.54 -21.57
C VAL A 18 -9.16 12.45 -20.21
N CYS A 19 -9.91 12.03 -19.19
CA CYS A 19 -9.43 11.83 -17.83
C CYS A 19 -8.34 10.77 -17.82
N HIS A 20 -7.09 11.20 -17.92
CA HIS A 20 -5.94 10.41 -17.55
C HIS A 20 -6.08 10.05 -16.05
N ALA A 21 -6.26 8.75 -15.76
CA ALA A 21 -6.36 8.22 -14.40
C ALA A 21 -5.03 8.42 -13.64
N LEU A 22 -4.83 7.88 -12.45
CA LEU A 22 -3.51 7.92 -11.83
C LEU A 22 -3.00 6.49 -11.77
N ASN A 23 -1.90 6.17 -12.48
CA ASN A 23 -1.34 4.84 -12.33
C ASN A 23 -0.43 4.83 -11.12
N VAL A 24 -0.76 3.94 -10.19
CA VAL A 24 -0.02 3.72 -8.96
C VAL A 24 0.39 2.26 -8.95
N THR A 25 1.66 1.98 -8.65
CA THR A 25 2.15 0.61 -8.49
C THR A 25 3.03 0.54 -7.24
N VAL A 26 2.81 -0.48 -6.42
CA VAL A 26 3.67 -0.77 -5.27
C VAL A 26 4.67 -1.85 -5.64
N THR A 27 5.95 -1.61 -5.34
CA THR A 27 7.07 -2.52 -5.59
C THR A 27 7.89 -2.72 -4.31
N PRO A 28 8.37 -3.93 -4.01
CA PRO A 28 8.04 -5.21 -4.65
C PRO A 28 6.57 -5.63 -4.44
N GLY A 29 6.01 -6.33 -5.41
CA GLY A 29 4.63 -6.84 -5.40
C GLY A 29 4.42 -7.85 -6.52
N PRO A 30 3.32 -8.63 -6.52
CA PRO A 30 2.12 -8.49 -5.68
C PRO A 30 2.24 -9.06 -4.26
N VAL A 31 3.24 -9.92 -4.02
CA VAL A 31 3.57 -10.48 -2.71
C VAL A 31 5.07 -10.27 -2.47
N VAL A 32 5.43 -9.79 -1.28
CA VAL A 32 6.81 -9.60 -0.85
C VAL A 32 7.10 -10.46 0.37
N LEU A 33 8.21 -11.19 0.31
CA LEU A 33 8.75 -11.95 1.42
C LEU A 33 9.75 -11.09 2.19
N ALA A 34 9.54 -10.93 3.49
CA ALA A 34 10.46 -10.26 4.40
C ALA A 34 11.00 -11.26 5.43
N THR A 35 12.28 -11.14 5.76
CA THR A 35 12.97 -11.79 6.87
C THR A 35 12.55 -11.11 8.17
N GLU A 36 12.42 -11.88 9.25
CA GLU A 36 12.26 -11.28 10.58
C GLU A 36 13.50 -10.45 10.96
N ASN A 37 13.29 -9.36 11.69
CA ASN A 37 14.29 -8.38 12.14
C ASN A 37 14.97 -7.56 11.02
N ASP A 38 14.74 -7.89 9.76
CA ASP A 38 15.25 -7.12 8.64
C ASP A 38 14.44 -5.84 8.37
N ASN A 39 15.04 -4.95 7.57
CA ASN A 39 14.42 -3.71 7.14
C ASN A 39 13.89 -3.87 5.72
N LEU A 40 12.59 -3.64 5.52
CA LEU A 40 11.96 -3.68 4.19
C LEU A 40 11.67 -2.26 3.68
N THR A 41 11.71 -2.07 2.36
CA THR A 41 11.23 -0.83 1.73
C THR A 41 10.21 -1.15 0.65
N LEU A 42 9.01 -0.60 0.79
CA LEU A 42 7.97 -0.61 -0.24
C LEU A 42 8.02 0.73 -1.00
N SER A 43 8.05 0.67 -2.33
CA SER A 43 8.10 1.85 -3.20
C SER A 43 6.79 1.98 -3.95
N CYS A 44 6.09 3.09 -3.71
CA CYS A 44 4.92 3.49 -4.47
C CYS A 44 5.36 4.35 -5.65
N LEU A 45 5.26 3.79 -6.85
CA LEU A 45 5.54 4.44 -8.11
C LEU A 45 4.26 5.06 -8.63
N VAL A 46 4.33 6.33 -8.97
CA VAL A 46 3.25 7.10 -9.55
C VAL A 46 3.65 7.46 -10.96
N SER A 47 2.97 6.87 -11.94
CA SER A 47 3.17 7.17 -13.34
C SER A 47 1.91 7.81 -13.89
N GLN A 48 1.98 9.07 -14.34
CA GLN A 48 1.13 9.70 -15.34
C GLN A 48 1.49 11.19 -15.43
N ARG A 49 1.06 11.88 -16.49
CA ARG A 49 1.38 13.30 -16.71
C ARG A 49 0.67 14.14 -15.66
N LYS A 50 1.38 14.48 -14.58
CA LYS A 50 0.99 15.50 -13.60
C LYS A 50 0.56 16.75 -14.36
N ARG A 51 -0.71 17.15 -14.23
CA ARG A 51 -1.17 18.43 -14.80
C ARG A 51 -0.35 19.55 -14.14
N THR A 52 0.08 20.56 -14.90
CA THR A 52 1.05 21.58 -14.45
C THR A 52 0.67 22.34 -13.17
N THR A 53 -0.61 22.34 -12.80
CA THR A 53 -1.13 23.02 -11.59
C THR A 53 -1.69 22.05 -10.54
N SER A 54 -1.41 20.75 -10.64
CA SER A 54 -1.92 19.75 -9.71
C SER A 54 -0.90 19.37 -8.64
N VAL A 55 -1.41 18.87 -7.51
CA VAL A 55 -0.61 18.38 -6.40
C VAL A 55 -1.08 17.00 -6.00
N LEU A 56 -0.15 16.13 -5.58
CA LEU A 56 -0.45 14.79 -5.12
C LEU A 56 -0.63 14.75 -3.60
N ILE A 57 -1.61 13.99 -3.14
CA ILE A 57 -1.80 13.59 -1.75
C ILE A 57 -1.61 12.09 -1.67
N LEU A 58 -0.66 11.65 -0.85
CA LEU A 58 -0.33 10.24 -0.64
C LEU A 58 -0.86 9.76 0.71
N HIS A 59 -1.39 8.54 0.74
CA HIS A 59 -1.72 7.81 1.94
C HIS A 59 -1.19 6.37 1.86
N TRP A 60 -0.48 5.94 2.89
CA TRP A 60 -0.15 4.54 3.09
C TRP A 60 -1.06 3.93 4.15
N PHE A 61 -1.63 2.77 3.82
CA PHE A 61 -2.48 2.00 4.71
C PHE A 61 -1.88 0.61 4.97
N PHE A 62 -2.15 0.11 6.16
CA PHE A 62 -1.88 -1.27 6.55
C PHE A 62 -3.19 -1.98 6.88
N SER A 63 -3.34 -3.21 6.40
CA SER A 63 -4.44 -4.10 6.75
C SER A 63 -3.83 -5.43 7.18
N PRO A 64 -3.95 -5.84 8.46
CA PRO A 64 -3.38 -7.10 8.92
C PRO A 64 -4.01 -8.29 8.18
N LEU A 65 -3.25 -9.35 7.99
CA LEU A 65 -3.81 -10.62 7.53
C LEU A 65 -4.58 -11.23 8.70
N THR A 66 -5.91 -11.16 8.68
CA THR A 66 -6.71 -11.88 9.68
C THR A 66 -6.48 -13.37 9.46
N ALA A 67 -5.90 -14.09 10.43
CA ALA A 67 -5.94 -15.54 10.41
C ALA A 67 -7.41 -15.98 10.33
N PRO A 68 -7.76 -17.06 9.59
CA PRO A 68 -9.13 -17.57 9.63
C PRO A 68 -9.45 -17.93 11.08
N THR A 69 -10.28 -17.11 11.72
CA THR A 69 -10.78 -17.37 13.07
C THR A 69 -11.52 -18.71 13.00
N PRO A 70 -11.19 -19.71 13.83
CA PRO A 70 -11.94 -20.98 13.89
C PRO A 70 -13.39 -20.81 14.38
N VAL A 71 -13.79 -19.59 14.75
CA VAL A 71 -15.09 -19.28 15.30
C VAL A 71 -15.79 -18.34 14.31
N PRO A 72 -16.89 -18.77 13.66
CA PRO A 72 -17.71 -17.87 12.87
C PRO A 72 -18.25 -16.76 13.78
N PRO A 73 -18.36 -15.50 13.31
CA PRO A 73 -19.17 -14.52 14.01
C PRO A 73 -20.61 -15.05 14.05
N ALA A 74 -21.04 -15.53 15.21
CA ALA A 74 -22.43 -15.81 15.47
C ALA A 74 -23.19 -14.49 15.40
N SER A 75 -23.84 -14.19 14.26
CA SER A 75 -25.00 -13.27 14.09
C SER A 75 -25.10 -12.55 12.73
N LEU A 76 -24.81 -13.19 11.59
CA LEU A 76 -25.15 -12.59 10.28
C LEU A 76 -26.21 -13.41 9.52
N PRO A 77 -27.22 -12.75 8.91
CA PRO A 77 -28.27 -13.43 8.17
C PRO A 77 -27.72 -14.11 6.90
N PRO A 78 -28.27 -15.28 6.52
CA PRO A 78 -27.69 -16.22 5.55
C PRO A 78 -27.55 -15.72 4.10
N ASN A 79 -28.00 -14.49 3.78
CA ASN A 79 -28.04 -13.95 2.41
C ASN A 79 -27.25 -12.64 2.22
N SER A 80 -26.37 -12.28 3.14
CA SER A 80 -25.47 -11.14 2.93
C SER A 80 -24.19 -11.59 2.21
N PRO A 81 -23.73 -10.90 1.14
CA PRO A 81 -22.43 -11.21 0.55
C PRO A 81 -21.35 -11.03 1.63
N PRO A 82 -20.32 -11.90 1.69
CA PRO A 82 -19.27 -11.78 2.70
C PRO A 82 -18.50 -10.48 2.45
N VAL A 83 -18.85 -9.44 3.19
CA VAL A 83 -18.08 -8.20 3.23
C VAL A 83 -16.86 -8.48 4.11
N LEU A 84 -15.76 -8.80 3.45
CA LEU A 84 -14.46 -8.98 4.07
C LEU A 84 -13.87 -7.60 4.44
N ASP A 85 -14.54 -6.87 5.33
CA ASP A 85 -14.07 -5.58 5.83
C ASP A 85 -12.89 -5.80 6.78
N HIS A 86 -11.69 -5.91 6.20
CA HIS A 86 -10.47 -5.80 6.99
C HIS A 86 -10.27 -4.34 7.41
N PRO A 87 -10.06 -4.05 8.71
CA PRO A 87 -9.79 -2.70 9.15
C PRO A 87 -8.47 -2.19 8.54
N GLN A 88 -8.56 -1.14 7.72
CA GLN A 88 -7.40 -0.44 7.17
C GLN A 88 -6.94 0.66 8.13
N PHE A 89 -5.70 0.59 8.58
CA PHE A 89 -5.07 1.56 9.46
C PHE A 89 -4.20 2.53 8.64
N LEU A 90 -4.40 3.84 8.82
CA LEU A 90 -3.52 4.84 8.21
C LEU A 90 -2.14 4.77 8.86
N ILE A 91 -1.11 4.47 8.07
CA ILE A 91 0.28 4.53 8.51
C ILE A 91 0.74 5.98 8.46
N VAL A 92 0.67 6.58 7.28
CA VAL A 92 1.19 7.92 7.04
C VAL A 92 0.48 8.59 5.87
N LYS A 93 0.25 9.89 6.03
CA LYS A 93 -0.30 10.80 5.03
C LYS A 93 0.75 11.84 4.66
N MET A 94 0.90 12.13 3.38
CA MET A 94 1.65 13.28 2.88
C MET A 94 0.71 14.16 2.07
N GLY A 95 0.48 15.38 2.54
CA GLY A 95 -0.44 16.34 1.93
C GLY A 95 0.26 17.42 1.10
N LEU A 96 -0.51 18.47 0.78
CA LEU A 96 -0.11 19.59 -0.09
C LEU A 96 1.23 20.25 0.29
N ARG A 97 1.51 20.37 1.59
CA ARG A 97 2.76 20.98 2.13
C ARG A 97 3.91 19.98 2.30
N ARG A 98 3.77 18.77 1.77
CA ARG A 98 4.69 17.63 1.97
C ARG A 98 5.00 17.27 3.43
N ARG A 99 4.17 17.77 4.37
CA ARG A 99 4.24 17.38 5.77
C ARG A 99 3.73 15.94 5.89
N LYS A 100 4.52 15.12 6.60
CA LYS A 100 4.20 13.72 6.92
C LYS A 100 3.39 13.72 8.21
N LEU A 101 2.18 13.20 8.15
CA LEU A 101 1.31 12.98 9.29
C LEU A 101 1.15 11.48 9.48
N TYR A 102 1.74 10.95 10.55
CA TYR A 102 1.61 9.54 10.89
C TYR A 102 0.27 9.29 11.60
N GLY A 103 -0.41 8.20 11.22
CA GLY A 103 -1.65 7.79 11.87
C GLY A 103 -1.40 7.06 13.19
N ASN A 104 -2.46 6.65 13.85
CA ASN A 104 -2.38 5.97 15.15
C ASN A 104 -2.19 4.45 15.01
N TYR A 105 -1.22 4.05 14.19
CA TYR A 105 -0.87 2.64 13.97
C TYR A 105 -0.01 2.09 15.11
N THR A 106 0.63 2.95 15.90
CA THR A 106 1.53 2.58 17.02
C THR A 106 0.84 1.76 18.11
N TYR A 107 -0.49 1.73 18.20
CA TYR A 107 -1.16 0.76 19.08
C TYR A 107 -0.86 -0.71 18.74
N ARG A 108 -0.44 -1.00 17.50
CA ARG A 108 -0.06 -2.34 17.05
C ARG A 108 1.44 -2.59 17.09
N PHE A 109 2.26 -1.55 17.27
CA PHE A 109 3.71 -1.66 17.18
C PHE A 109 4.38 -0.90 18.34
N PRO A 110 5.23 -1.55 19.13
CA PRO A 110 5.79 -0.97 20.36
C PRO A 110 6.66 0.28 20.11
N GLN A 111 7.15 0.48 18.88
CA GLN A 111 7.96 1.63 18.48
C GLN A 111 7.55 2.13 17.08
N PRO A 112 7.79 3.42 16.76
CA PRO A 112 7.62 3.95 15.41
C PRO A 112 8.61 3.27 14.46
N LYS A 113 8.13 2.31 13.67
CA LYS A 113 8.93 1.53 12.73
C LYS A 113 8.74 1.92 11.26
N PHE A 114 7.72 2.73 10.96
CA PHE A 114 7.43 3.15 9.58
C PHE A 114 7.99 4.53 9.30
N HIS A 115 8.75 4.66 8.21
CA HIS A 115 9.31 5.92 7.76
C HIS A 115 8.98 6.17 6.29
N LEU A 116 8.30 7.27 6.01
CA LEU A 116 8.04 7.71 4.65
C LEU A 116 9.20 8.56 4.13
N HIS A 117 9.68 8.26 2.94
CA HIS A 117 10.70 9.00 2.20
C HIS A 117 10.22 9.29 0.78
N GLU A 118 10.44 10.51 0.26
CA GLU A 118 10.17 10.85 -1.14
C GLU A 118 11.51 10.71 -1.89
N LYS A 119 11.62 9.72 -2.78
CA LYS A 119 12.87 9.45 -3.53
C LYS A 119 12.95 10.31 -4.78
N THR A 120 11.86 10.37 -5.54
CA THR A 120 11.72 11.22 -6.72
C THR A 120 10.43 11.99 -6.58
N GLU A 121 10.51 13.32 -6.62
CA GLU A 121 9.36 14.19 -6.37
C GLU A 121 8.21 13.88 -7.33
N GLY A 122 7.04 13.59 -6.77
CA GLY A 122 5.84 13.33 -7.58
C GLY A 122 5.80 11.97 -8.27
N GLU A 123 6.87 11.16 -8.17
CA GLU A 123 7.00 9.89 -8.89
C GLU A 123 7.23 8.70 -7.97
N VAL A 124 8.09 8.81 -6.95
CA VAL A 124 8.50 7.66 -6.13
C VAL A 124 8.45 7.98 -4.64
N TYR A 125 7.56 7.29 -3.93
CA TYR A 125 7.35 7.41 -2.49
C TYR A 125 7.64 6.09 -1.77
N GLN A 126 8.65 6.08 -0.90
CA GLN A 126 9.15 4.89 -0.23
C GLN A 126 8.68 4.82 1.22
N LEU A 127 8.04 3.71 1.60
CA LEU A 127 7.73 3.35 2.97
C LEU A 127 8.76 2.35 3.46
N ARG A 128 9.64 2.79 4.37
CA ARG A 128 10.60 1.92 5.05
C ARG A 128 9.98 1.36 6.32
N ILE A 129 10.09 0.04 6.50
CA ILE A 129 9.59 -0.72 7.64
C ILE A 129 10.82 -1.25 8.37
N LEU A 130 11.03 -0.81 9.61
CA LEU A 130 12.17 -1.23 10.41
C LEU A 130 11.83 -2.45 11.25
N SER A 131 12.81 -3.35 11.42
CA SER A 131 12.73 -4.54 12.28
C SER A 131 11.41 -5.28 12.07
N VAL A 132 11.30 -5.91 10.90
CA VAL A 132 10.08 -6.61 10.48
C VAL A 132 9.78 -7.75 11.46
N THR A 133 8.52 -7.87 11.87
CA THR A 133 8.01 -8.87 12.82
C THR A 133 6.79 -9.58 12.25
N GLY A 134 6.44 -10.75 12.78
CA GLY A 134 5.24 -11.49 12.33
C GLY A 134 3.93 -10.69 12.36
N SER A 135 3.82 -9.70 13.26
CA SER A 135 2.66 -8.78 13.33
C SER A 135 2.54 -7.80 12.15
N ASP A 136 3.59 -7.65 11.34
CA ASP A 136 3.56 -6.80 10.16
C ASP A 136 2.95 -7.47 8.94
N GLN A 137 2.68 -8.77 9.02
CA GLN A 137 2.08 -9.53 7.94
C GLN A 137 0.69 -8.99 7.59
N GLY A 138 0.49 -8.70 6.30
CA GLY A 138 -0.75 -8.08 5.84
C GLY A 138 -0.61 -7.39 4.49
N PHE A 139 -1.60 -6.57 4.17
CA PHE A 139 -1.67 -5.80 2.95
C PHE A 139 -1.26 -4.35 3.19
N TYR A 140 -0.35 -3.88 2.35
CA TYR A 140 0.13 -2.50 2.34
C TYR A 140 -0.41 -1.81 1.10
N SER A 141 -1.26 -0.80 1.27
CA SER A 141 -1.89 -0.08 0.17
C SER A 141 -1.38 1.35 0.08
N CYS A 142 -0.86 1.72 -1.09
CA CYS A 142 -0.58 3.10 -1.45
C CYS A 142 -1.78 3.70 -2.17
N LYS A 143 -2.38 4.77 -1.62
CA LYS A 143 -3.46 5.53 -2.26
C LYS A 143 -2.98 6.94 -2.56
N VAL A 144 -3.09 7.35 -3.82
CA VAL A 144 -2.66 8.67 -4.29
C VAL A 144 -3.85 9.40 -4.88
N GLN A 145 -4.03 10.66 -4.50
CA GLN A 145 -5.04 11.56 -5.05
C GLN A 145 -4.34 12.74 -5.72
N GLU A 146 -4.66 13.01 -6.97
CA GLU A 146 -4.32 14.27 -7.62
C GLU A 146 -5.41 15.28 -7.31
N ILE A 147 -5.02 16.43 -6.78
CA ILE A 147 -5.91 17.54 -6.49
C ILE A 147 -5.50 18.79 -7.26
N ARG A 148 -6.51 19.59 -7.63
CA ARG A 148 -6.33 20.86 -8.31
C ARG A 148 -7.15 21.94 -7.62
N LYS A 149 -6.57 23.13 -7.48
CA LYS A 149 -7.27 24.32 -7.00
C LYS A 149 -7.95 25.00 -8.19
N HIS A 150 -9.27 25.20 -8.11
CA HIS A 150 -10.04 25.95 -9.09
C HIS A 150 -11.00 26.89 -8.36
N ARG A 151 -10.86 28.21 -8.58
CA ARG A 151 -11.63 29.28 -7.90
C ARG A 151 -11.67 29.07 -6.38
N ASP A 152 -10.48 28.93 -5.79
CA ASP A 152 -10.26 28.65 -4.36
C ASP A 152 -10.77 27.33 -3.79
N ILE A 153 -11.39 26.48 -4.61
CA ILE A 153 -11.86 25.16 -4.20
C ILE A 153 -10.87 24.09 -4.67
N TRP A 154 -10.40 23.26 -3.75
CA TRP A 154 -9.62 22.08 -4.06
C TRP A 154 -10.54 20.93 -4.48
N ARG A 155 -10.29 20.33 -5.64
CA ARG A 155 -11.03 19.16 -6.14
C ARG A 155 -10.07 18.03 -6.48
N ILE A 156 -10.52 16.80 -6.24
CA ILE A 156 -9.83 15.61 -6.72
C ILE A 156 -10.05 15.51 -8.23
N THR A 157 -8.97 15.44 -8.99
CA THR A 157 -9.00 15.25 -10.45
C THR A 157 -8.80 13.80 -10.83
N SER A 158 -8.02 13.07 -10.03
CA SER A 158 -7.66 11.69 -10.33
C SER A 158 -7.29 10.95 -9.05
N ASN A 159 -7.48 9.64 -9.04
CA ASN A 159 -7.12 8.74 -7.95
C ASN A 159 -6.39 7.51 -8.49
N GLY A 160 -5.49 6.98 -7.67
CA GLY A 160 -4.82 5.73 -7.93
C GLY A 160 -4.61 4.97 -6.64
N THR A 161 -4.66 3.65 -6.72
CA THR A 161 -4.45 2.76 -5.56
C THR A 161 -3.74 1.51 -6.02
N SER A 162 -2.74 1.09 -5.26
CA SER A 162 -2.08 -0.20 -5.46
C SER A 162 -1.75 -0.81 -4.10
N THR A 163 -1.82 -2.14 -4.05
CA THR A 163 -1.67 -2.92 -2.82
C THR A 163 -0.66 -4.03 -3.06
N THR A 164 0.18 -4.29 -2.07
CA THR A 164 1.07 -5.46 -2.03
C THR A 164 0.84 -6.22 -0.73
N GLN A 165 0.94 -7.54 -0.77
CA GLN A 165 0.90 -8.39 0.41
C GLN A 165 2.31 -8.59 0.94
N MET A 166 2.54 -8.38 2.23
CA MET A 166 3.80 -8.69 2.90
C MET A 166 3.64 -9.93 3.77
N THR A 167 4.52 -10.91 3.56
CA THR A 167 4.64 -12.13 4.35
C THR A 167 5.99 -12.16 5.04
N VAL A 168 6.03 -12.60 6.29
CA VAL A 168 7.26 -12.63 7.08
C VAL A 168 7.69 -14.08 7.26
N HIS A 169 8.95 -14.39 6.98
CA HIS A 169 9.55 -15.68 7.28
C HIS A 169 10.50 -15.58 8.46
N PHE A 170 10.46 -16.61 9.29
CA PHE A 170 11.37 -16.80 10.41
C PHE A 170 12.58 -17.57 9.90
N THR A 171 13.77 -17.01 10.04
CA THR A 171 15.01 -17.78 9.93
C THR A 171 15.36 -18.27 11.33
N PRO A 172 15.26 -19.58 11.61
CA PRO A 172 15.79 -20.09 12.87
C PRO A 172 17.30 -19.80 12.88
N GLU A 173 17.79 -19.13 13.92
CA GLU A 173 19.23 -19.01 14.13
C GLU A 173 19.85 -20.42 14.08
N ASP A 174 20.94 -20.55 13.34
CA ASP A 174 21.75 -21.77 13.10
C ASP A 174 22.43 -22.33 14.38
N GLY A 175 21.79 -22.19 15.55
CA GLY A 175 22.20 -22.84 16.80
C GLY A 175 21.50 -24.19 17.06
N ARG A 176 20.56 -24.61 16.19
CA ARG A 176 19.78 -25.85 16.33
C ARG A 176 19.97 -26.85 15.18
N SER A 177 21.04 -26.73 14.42
CA SER A 177 21.41 -27.75 13.42
C SER A 177 22.19 -28.91 14.05
N GLU A 178 22.98 -28.66 15.10
CA GLU A 178 23.75 -29.68 15.83
C GLU A 178 22.87 -30.81 16.44
N GLY A 179 21.64 -30.50 16.87
CA GLY A 179 20.75 -31.48 17.50
C GLY A 179 19.96 -32.37 16.53
N LEU A 180 19.76 -31.92 15.28
CA LEU A 180 18.97 -32.66 14.29
C LEU A 180 19.81 -33.75 13.61
N TRP A 181 21.11 -33.54 13.39
CA TRP A 181 22.02 -34.57 12.87
C TRP A 181 22.23 -35.74 13.84
N LEU A 182 22.19 -35.49 15.15
CA LEU A 182 22.31 -36.53 16.18
C LEU A 182 21.11 -37.50 16.20
N LEU A 183 19.92 -37.06 15.77
CA LEU A 183 18.74 -37.92 15.69
C LEU A 183 18.77 -38.84 14.46
N PHE A 184 19.39 -38.40 13.36
CA PHE A 184 19.55 -39.24 12.16
C PHE A 184 20.72 -40.22 12.28
N ALA A 185 21.79 -39.85 12.98
CA ALA A 185 22.95 -40.73 13.19
C ALA A 185 22.69 -41.87 14.21
N ALA A 186 21.66 -41.75 15.05
CA ALA A 186 21.31 -42.79 16.04
C ALA A 186 20.41 -43.91 15.48
N GLN A 187 19.85 -43.75 14.27
CA GLN A 187 18.94 -44.72 13.64
C GLN A 187 19.68 -45.84 12.87
N GLU A 188 21.00 -45.71 12.64
CA GLU A 188 21.80 -46.70 11.88
C GLU A 188 22.59 -47.70 12.77
N ARG A 189 22.25 -47.80 14.06
CA ARG A 189 22.75 -48.88 14.93
C ARG A 189 21.62 -49.54 15.73
N LEU A 190 20.80 -50.33 15.04
CA LEU A 190 20.15 -51.52 15.61
C LEU A 190 19.71 -52.48 14.51
#